data_AF-A0A2H9MV68-F1
#
_entry.id   AF-A0A2H9MV68-F1
#
_cell.length_a   1.000
_cell.length_b   1.000
_cell.length_c   1.000
_cell.angle_alpha   90.00
_cell.angle_beta   90.00
_cell.angle_gamma   90.00
#
_symmetry.space_group_name_H-M   'P 1'
#
loop_
_entity.id
_entity.type
_entity.pdbx_description
1 polymer ?
#
loop_
_entity_poly.entity_id
_entity_poly.type
_entity_poly.pdbx_seq_one_letter_code
_entity_poly.pdbx_strand_id
1 'polypeptide(L)'
;FVPYAHAAQLDAKIPTGENTIEPSFQFLRVVYIEYPNGGEIAKLLQGKTQTVSFSADSKTAGMAALIDKINQNLKSVPSDAFVTDAKVNYQAILSGNENSAVIEYKIELIPTITNHVIQRQSEKSTIDANWRGIKLDQPIIIDTKYGSFDINN
;
A
#
# COMPACT_ATOMS: atom_id res chain seq x y z
N PHE A 1 -4.10 25.72 7.53
CA PHE A 1 -3.16 24.59 7.41
C PHE A 1 -3.77 23.41 8.14
N VAL A 2 -4.34 22.45 7.41
CA VAL A 2 -4.84 21.19 7.98
C VAL A 2 -3.71 20.17 7.86
N PRO A 3 -3.35 19.43 8.93
CA PRO A 3 -2.28 18.44 8.85
C PRO A 3 -2.70 17.26 7.98
N TYR A 4 -1.78 16.77 7.14
CA TYR A 4 -1.93 15.48 6.49
C TYR A 4 -1.80 14.39 7.56
N ALA A 5 -2.79 13.50 7.65
CA ALA A 5 -2.69 12.30 8.47
C ALA A 5 -2.17 11.16 7.59
N HIS A 6 -1.03 10.59 7.98
CA HIS A 6 -0.48 9.37 7.40
C HIS A 6 -0.39 8.32 8.51
N ALA A 7 -1.03 7.17 8.28
CA ALA A 7 -0.90 6.03 9.17
C ALA A 7 -0.43 4.83 8.35
N ALA A 8 0.56 4.11 8.87
CA ALA A 8 0.99 2.83 8.36
C ALA A 8 0.79 1.79 9.48
N GLN A 9 0.13 0.69 9.15
CA GLN A 9 -0.03 -0.46 10.04
C GLN A 9 0.57 -1.70 9.37
N LEU A 10 1.26 -2.51 10.17
CA LEU A 10 1.79 -3.79 9.76
C LEU A 10 1.20 -4.89 10.64
N ASP A 11 0.45 -5.78 10.02
CA ASP A 11 -0.03 -7.02 10.63
C ASP A 11 0.73 -8.21 10.04
N ALA A 12 1.38 -9.00 10.87
CA ALA A 12 2.16 -10.15 10.41
C ALA A 12 1.99 -11.35 11.33
N LYS A 13 1.74 -12.52 10.72
CA LYS A 13 1.79 -13.81 11.39
C LYS A 13 3.01 -14.56 10.87
N ILE A 14 3.91 -14.95 11.78
CA ILE A 14 5.13 -15.69 11.46
C ILE A 14 5.08 -17.04 12.18
N PRO A 15 4.38 -18.04 11.61
CA PRO A 15 4.27 -19.36 12.23
C PRO A 15 5.62 -20.10 12.15
N THR A 16 6.00 -20.73 13.25
CA THR A 16 7.21 -21.56 13.30
C THR A 16 7.11 -22.71 12.31
N GLY A 17 8.14 -22.89 11.47
CA GLY A 17 8.22 -24.02 10.53
C GLY A 17 7.76 -23.71 9.12
N GLU A 18 7.06 -22.59 8.89
CA GLU A 18 6.75 -22.13 7.54
C GLU A 18 7.91 -21.31 6.97
N ASN A 19 8.13 -21.41 5.65
CA ASN A 19 9.14 -20.63 4.93
C ASN A 19 8.52 -19.46 4.14
N THR A 20 7.18 -19.36 4.16
CA THR A 20 6.40 -18.36 3.44
C THR A 20 5.48 -17.65 4.43
N ILE A 21 5.35 -16.34 4.31
CA ILE A 21 4.41 -15.52 5.08
C ILE A 21 3.71 -14.51 4.18
N GLU A 22 2.52 -14.07 4.60
CA GLU A 22 1.73 -13.05 3.91
C GLU A 22 1.36 -11.93 4.90
N PRO A 23 2.32 -11.05 5.28
CA PRO A 23 2.02 -9.89 6.10
C PRO A 23 1.08 -8.92 5.36
N SER A 24 0.32 -8.10 6.09
CA SER A 24 -0.49 -7.01 5.55
C SER A 24 0.12 -5.66 5.94
N PHE A 25 0.44 -4.84 4.94
CA PHE A 25 0.88 -3.46 5.09
C PHE A 25 -0.25 -2.53 4.67
N GLN A 26 -0.83 -1.83 5.64
CA GLN A 26 -1.95 -0.94 5.42
C GLN A 26 -1.51 0.51 5.52
N PHE A 27 -1.86 1.30 4.52
CA PHE A 27 -1.57 2.73 4.43
C PHE A 27 -2.88 3.51 4.34
N LEU A 28 -3.03 4.50 5.21
CA LEU A 28 -4.13 5.47 5.16
C LEU A 28 -3.54 6.86 4.94
N ARG A 29 -4.06 7.55 3.93
CA ARG A 29 -3.78 8.97 3.67
C ARG A 29 -5.08 9.72 3.53
N VAL A 30 -5.18 10.85 4.24
CA VAL A 30 -6.33 11.76 4.13
C VAL A 30 -5.86 13.10 3.56
N VAL A 31 -6.51 13.54 2.49
CA VAL A 31 -6.26 14.84 1.85
C VAL A 31 -7.47 15.73 2.05
N TYR A 32 -7.23 16.93 2.58
CA TYR A 32 -8.26 17.95 2.77
C TYR A 32 -8.14 19.03 1.69
N ILE A 33 -9.27 19.41 1.12
CA ILE A 33 -9.40 20.49 0.14
C ILE A 33 -10.36 21.51 0.74
N GLU A 34 -9.89 22.72 1.05
CA GLU A 34 -10.73 23.78 1.61
C GLU A 34 -11.16 24.77 0.53
N TYR A 35 -12.44 25.14 0.54
CA TYR A 35 -13.00 26.17 -0.33
C TYR A 35 -13.98 27.07 0.45
N PRO A 36 -13.49 27.79 1.48
CA PRO A 36 -14.35 28.53 2.41
C PRO A 36 -15.14 29.67 1.74
N ASN A 37 -14.67 30.15 0.59
CA ASN A 37 -15.32 31.21 -0.19
C ASN A 37 -16.05 30.65 -1.43
N GLY A 38 -16.32 29.35 -1.48
CA GLY A 38 -16.92 28.68 -2.63
C GLY A 38 -15.98 28.62 -3.84
N GLY A 39 -16.50 28.93 -5.02
CA GLY A 39 -15.79 28.87 -6.30
C GLY A 39 -16.09 27.62 -7.13
N GLU A 40 -15.43 27.47 -8.27
CA GLU A 40 -15.69 26.36 -9.20
C GLU A 40 -15.42 25.00 -8.57
N ILE A 41 -14.39 24.88 -7.72
CA ILE A 41 -14.10 23.64 -7.00
C ILE A 41 -15.23 23.25 -6.04
N ALA A 42 -15.85 24.24 -5.38
CA ALA A 42 -17.00 24.02 -4.51
C ALA A 42 -18.20 23.52 -5.34
N LYS A 43 -18.48 24.14 -6.49
CA LYS A 43 -19.54 23.69 -7.40
C LYS A 43 -19.33 22.25 -7.89
N LEU A 44 -18.09 21.86 -8.12
CA LEU A 44 -17.73 20.51 -8.59
C LEU A 44 -17.86 19.46 -7.49
N LEU A 45 -17.53 19.80 -6.25
CA LEU A 45 -17.38 18.82 -5.17
C LEU A 45 -18.52 18.82 -4.15
N GLN A 46 -19.18 19.95 -3.89
CA GLN A 46 -20.23 20.07 -2.86
C GLN A 46 -21.33 19.01 -3.05
N GLY A 47 -21.58 18.23 -1.99
CA GLY A 47 -22.60 17.17 -1.98
C GLY A 47 -22.28 15.99 -2.90
N LYS A 48 -21.07 15.90 -3.47
CA LYS A 48 -20.63 14.77 -4.28
C LYS A 48 -19.87 13.77 -3.41
N THR A 49 -20.19 12.50 -3.64
CA THR A 49 -19.40 11.38 -3.15
C THR A 49 -18.98 10.54 -4.33
N GLN A 50 -17.70 10.19 -4.40
CA GLN A 50 -17.16 9.29 -5.41
C GLN A 50 -16.28 8.25 -4.73
N THR A 51 -16.40 7.00 -5.16
CA THR A 51 -15.59 5.89 -4.68
C THR A 51 -14.93 5.20 -5.85
N VAL A 52 -13.62 5.03 -5.77
CA VAL A 52 -12.86 4.14 -6.65
C VAL A 52 -12.31 3.01 -5.78
N SER A 53 -12.49 1.76 -6.19
CA SER A 53 -11.93 0.62 -5.47
C SER A 53 -11.57 -0.50 -6.43
N PHE A 54 -10.39 -1.09 -6.24
CA PHE A 54 -9.93 -2.22 -7.03
C PHE A 54 -9.01 -3.12 -6.21
N SER A 55 -8.87 -4.36 -6.67
CA SER A 55 -7.84 -5.29 -6.22
C SER A 55 -6.97 -5.67 -7.40
N ALA A 56 -5.67 -5.79 -7.16
CA ALA A 56 -4.67 -6.22 -8.12
C ALA A 56 -3.89 -7.42 -7.55
N ASP A 57 -3.55 -8.36 -8.41
CA ASP A 57 -2.72 -9.53 -8.12
C ASP A 57 -1.56 -9.62 -9.13
N SER A 58 -0.70 -10.63 -9.03
CA SER A 58 0.43 -10.83 -9.95
C SER A 58 0.07 -10.87 -11.44
N LYS A 59 -1.20 -11.08 -11.81
CA LYS A 59 -1.66 -11.09 -13.21
C LYS A 59 -2.07 -9.71 -13.71
N THR A 60 -2.23 -8.74 -12.81
CA THR A 60 -2.60 -7.37 -13.13
C THR A 60 -1.39 -6.62 -13.69
N ALA A 61 -1.57 -5.89 -14.80
CA ALA A 61 -0.49 -5.12 -15.40
C ALA A 61 0.07 -4.07 -14.41
N GLY A 62 1.39 -4.00 -14.31
CA GLY A 62 2.10 -3.18 -13.33
C GLY A 62 2.54 -3.90 -12.05
N MET A 63 1.88 -5.01 -11.68
CA MET A 63 2.20 -5.73 -10.44
C MET A 63 3.58 -6.41 -10.44
N ALA A 64 4.03 -6.89 -11.60
CA ALA A 64 5.40 -7.40 -11.75
C ALA A 64 6.45 -6.32 -11.40
N ALA A 65 6.24 -5.07 -11.86
CA ALA A 65 7.14 -3.96 -11.56
C ALA A 65 7.13 -3.56 -10.08
N LEU A 66 5.97 -3.67 -9.41
CA LEU A 66 5.88 -3.50 -7.96
C LEU A 66 6.71 -4.56 -7.22
N ILE A 67 6.52 -5.84 -7.54
CA ILE A 67 7.26 -6.96 -6.93
C ILE A 67 8.77 -6.78 -7.15
N ASP A 68 9.18 -6.41 -8.36
CA ASP A 68 10.59 -6.16 -8.69
C ASP A 68 11.19 -5.03 -7.84
N LYS A 69 10.46 -3.92 -7.67
CA LYS A 69 10.92 -2.80 -6.85
C LYS A 69 10.99 -3.13 -5.36
N ILE A 70 10.03 -3.91 -4.83
CA ILE A 70 10.12 -4.41 -3.45
C ILE A 70 11.38 -5.28 -3.31
N ASN A 71 11.62 -6.21 -4.23
CA ASN A 71 12.80 -7.07 -4.19
C ASN A 71 14.11 -6.28 -4.37
N GLN A 72 14.13 -5.21 -5.18
CA GLN A 72 15.27 -4.31 -5.27
C GLN A 72 15.54 -3.61 -3.93
N ASN A 73 14.50 -3.15 -3.24
CA ASN A 73 14.64 -2.57 -1.91
C ASN A 73 15.16 -3.59 -0.88
N LEU A 74 14.62 -4.81 -0.86
CA LEU A 74 15.10 -5.87 0.04
C LEU A 74 16.57 -6.21 -0.19
N LYS A 75 17.02 -6.25 -1.45
CA LYS A 75 18.43 -6.45 -1.81
C LYS A 75 19.35 -5.29 -1.40
N SER A 76 18.79 -4.10 -1.18
CA SER A 76 19.56 -2.92 -0.76
C SER A 76 19.83 -2.90 0.76
N VAL A 77 19.20 -3.79 1.52
CA VAL A 77 19.41 -3.98 2.96
C VAL A 77 19.93 -5.39 3.24
N PRO A 78 20.48 -5.68 4.43
CA PRO A 78 20.91 -7.04 4.81
C PRO A 78 19.72 -8.01 5.01
N SER A 79 19.02 -8.36 3.93
CA SER A 79 17.84 -9.23 3.93
C SER A 79 17.98 -10.34 2.90
N ASP A 80 17.68 -11.57 3.30
CA ASP A 80 17.58 -12.73 2.41
C ASP A 80 16.14 -12.95 1.94
N ALA A 81 15.20 -12.21 2.51
CA ALA A 81 13.78 -12.31 2.17
C ALA A 81 13.52 -11.96 0.70
N PHE A 82 12.57 -12.66 0.10
CA PHE A 82 12.22 -12.49 -1.31
C PHE A 82 10.72 -12.55 -1.54
N VAL A 83 10.16 -11.58 -2.25
CA VAL A 83 8.74 -11.52 -2.59
C VAL A 83 8.49 -12.27 -3.89
N THR A 84 7.66 -13.31 -3.83
CA THR A 84 7.31 -14.15 -4.99
C THR A 84 5.99 -13.77 -5.64
N ASP A 85 5.09 -13.16 -4.88
CA ASP A 85 3.77 -12.71 -5.33
C ASP A 85 3.33 -11.53 -4.45
N ALA A 86 2.32 -10.77 -4.88
CA ALA A 86 1.72 -9.72 -4.09
C ALA A 86 0.26 -9.48 -4.50
N LYS A 87 -0.55 -9.07 -3.53
CA LYS A 87 -1.87 -8.50 -3.74
C LYS A 87 -1.91 -7.06 -3.26
N VAL A 88 -2.64 -6.22 -3.97
CA VAL A 88 -2.93 -4.84 -3.55
C VAL A 88 -4.44 -4.66 -3.52
N ASN A 89 -4.97 -4.18 -2.40
CA ASN A 89 -6.33 -3.65 -2.32
C ASN A 89 -6.24 -2.13 -2.21
N TYR A 90 -6.95 -1.42 -3.09
CA TYR A 90 -6.95 0.04 -3.14
C TYR A 90 -8.38 0.57 -3.02
N GLN A 91 -8.53 1.64 -2.26
CA GLN A 91 -9.76 2.41 -2.18
C GLN A 91 -9.45 3.90 -2.06
N ALA A 92 -10.16 4.72 -2.84
CA ALA A 92 -10.21 6.16 -2.67
C ALA A 92 -11.67 6.60 -2.55
N ILE A 93 -11.97 7.42 -1.53
CA ILE A 93 -13.29 8.00 -1.31
C ILE A 93 -13.14 9.51 -1.29
N LEU A 94 -13.78 10.19 -2.24
CA LEU A 94 -13.96 11.63 -2.24
C LEU A 94 -15.31 11.95 -1.60
N SER A 95 -15.31 12.81 -0.58
CA SER A 95 -16.50 13.32 0.11
C SER A 95 -16.49 14.84 0.09
N GLY A 96 -17.39 15.46 -0.66
CA GLY A 96 -17.52 16.91 -0.72
C GLY A 96 -18.60 17.45 0.22
N ASN A 97 -18.15 18.27 1.17
CA ASN A 97 -18.96 18.98 2.14
C ASN A 97 -19.32 20.39 1.62
N GLU A 98 -19.98 21.20 2.45
CA GLU A 98 -20.38 22.55 2.08
C GLU A 98 -19.18 23.46 1.76
N ASN A 99 -18.12 23.43 2.57
CA ASN A 99 -16.98 24.36 2.43
C ASN A 99 -15.63 23.65 2.27
N SER A 100 -15.64 22.32 2.13
CA SER A 100 -14.45 21.51 2.02
C SER A 100 -14.74 20.17 1.34
N ALA A 101 -13.71 19.50 0.85
CA ALA A 101 -13.79 18.09 0.48
C ALA A 101 -12.67 17.31 1.16
N VAL A 102 -12.91 16.02 1.34
CA VAL A 102 -11.94 15.07 1.89
C VAL A 102 -11.75 13.96 0.88
N ILE A 103 -10.50 13.57 0.64
CA ILE A 103 -10.17 12.35 -0.08
C ILE A 103 -9.46 11.40 0.89
N GLU A 104 -10.06 10.23 1.11
CA GLU A 104 -9.50 9.17 1.93
C GLU A 104 -8.96 8.07 1.02
N TYR A 105 -7.65 7.84 1.08
CA TYR A 105 -6.96 6.78 0.35
C TYR A 105 -6.58 5.67 1.33
N LYS A 106 -7.04 4.45 1.04
CA LYS A 106 -6.66 3.23 1.76
C LYS A 106 -5.98 2.27 0.79
N ILE A 107 -4.77 1.85 1.13
CA ILE A 107 -3.99 0.88 0.36
C ILE A 107 -3.61 -0.25 1.30
N GLU A 108 -3.81 -1.48 0.88
CA GLU A 108 -3.32 -2.66 1.57
C GLU A 108 -2.44 -3.46 0.61
N LEU A 109 -1.17 -3.63 0.96
CA LEU A 109 -0.22 -4.47 0.27
C LEU A 109 -0.03 -5.77 1.05
N ILE A 110 -0.25 -6.90 0.39
CA ILE A 110 -0.08 -8.24 0.94
C ILE A 110 0.95 -8.99 0.08
N PRO A 111 2.25 -8.90 0.38
CA PRO A 111 3.28 -9.63 -0.33
C PRO A 111 3.37 -11.07 0.18
N THR A 112 3.62 -12.02 -0.71
CA THR A 112 4.02 -13.38 -0.36
C THR A 112 5.54 -13.41 -0.23
N ILE A 113 6.04 -13.44 1.01
CA ILE A 113 7.46 -13.35 1.35
C ILE A 113 8.01 -14.73 1.66
N THR A 114 9.14 -15.07 1.02
CA THR A 114 9.93 -16.29 1.24
C THR A 114 11.30 -15.95 1.81
N ASN A 115 12.08 -16.96 2.22
CA ASN A 115 13.46 -16.83 2.71
C ASN A 115 13.64 -15.90 3.93
N HIS A 116 12.57 -15.68 4.69
CA HIS A 116 12.60 -14.85 5.90
C HIS A 116 13.14 -15.59 7.13
N VAL A 117 13.46 -16.89 7.03
CA VAL A 117 14.01 -17.70 8.13
C VAL A 117 15.51 -17.87 7.92
N ILE A 118 16.33 -17.24 8.77
CA ILE A 118 17.80 -17.31 8.69
C ILE A 118 18.30 -18.65 9.22
N GLN A 119 17.76 -19.10 10.36
CA GLN A 119 18.16 -20.35 10.99
C GLN A 119 16.98 -21.00 11.68
N ARG A 120 16.86 -22.32 11.53
CA ARG A 120 15.88 -23.14 12.25
C ARG A 120 16.59 -24.05 13.25
N GLN A 121 16.17 -23.99 14.50
CA GLN A 121 16.51 -24.91 15.57
C GLN A 121 15.24 -25.65 16.01
N SER A 122 15.37 -26.73 16.78
CA SER A 122 14.25 -27.61 17.17
C SER A 122 13.08 -26.88 17.84
N GLU A 123 13.35 -25.80 18.57
CA GLU A 123 12.33 -25.03 19.32
C GLU A 123 12.33 -23.52 19.00
N LYS A 124 13.31 -23.03 18.23
CA LYS A 124 13.51 -21.60 17.97
C LYS A 124 13.88 -21.37 16.52
N SER A 125 13.40 -20.28 15.94
CA SER A 125 13.80 -19.83 14.61
C SER A 125 14.33 -18.40 14.70
N THR A 126 15.46 -18.14 14.05
CA THR A 126 15.96 -16.79 13.80
C THR A 126 15.34 -16.29 12.52
N ILE A 127 14.66 -15.15 12.60
CA ILE A 127 13.89 -14.56 11.50
C ILE A 127 14.63 -13.32 11.00
N ASP A 128 14.78 -13.23 9.68
CA ASP A 128 15.10 -11.98 9.01
C ASP A 128 13.96 -11.01 9.25
N ALA A 129 14.27 -9.88 9.87
CA ALA A 129 13.32 -8.86 10.27
C ALA A 129 13.25 -7.69 9.28
N ASN A 130 14.20 -7.60 8.36
CA ASN A 130 14.39 -6.44 7.50
C ASN A 130 13.31 -6.33 6.42
N TRP A 131 12.63 -7.43 6.09
CA TRP A 131 11.49 -7.42 5.17
C TRP A 131 10.32 -6.52 5.60
N ARG A 132 10.26 -6.14 6.89
CA ARG A 132 9.27 -5.20 7.39
C ARG A 132 9.49 -3.78 6.89
N GLY A 133 10.71 -3.44 6.47
CA GLY A 133 11.06 -2.14 5.95
C GLY A 133 11.00 -2.11 4.44
N ILE A 134 9.80 -1.95 3.86
CA ILE A 134 9.63 -1.73 2.43
C ILE A 134 9.64 -0.23 2.15
N LYS A 135 10.58 0.23 1.31
CA LYS A 135 10.66 1.62 0.83
C LYS A 135 10.59 1.67 -0.69
N LEU A 136 9.62 2.40 -1.22
CA LEU A 136 9.40 2.62 -2.64
C LEU A 136 9.43 4.13 -2.92
N ASP A 137 10.47 4.61 -3.61
CA ASP A 137 10.65 6.05 -3.87
C ASP A 137 10.19 6.47 -5.28
N GLN A 138 9.70 5.53 -6.08
CA GLN A 138 9.33 5.75 -7.48
C GLN A 138 7.85 5.41 -7.69
N PRO A 139 7.14 6.10 -8.61
CA PRO A 139 5.76 5.78 -8.97
C PRO A 139 5.55 4.30 -9.27
N ILE A 140 4.44 3.74 -8.79
CA ILE A 140 4.02 2.37 -9.07
C ILE A 140 2.70 2.43 -9.82
N ILE A 141 2.78 2.30 -11.14
CA ILE A 141 1.60 2.35 -11.99
C ILE A 141 0.95 0.97 -12.05
N ILE A 142 -0.31 0.89 -11.63
CA ILE A 142 -1.16 -0.29 -11.79
C ILE A 142 -2.28 0.06 -12.77
N ASP A 143 -2.42 -0.75 -13.83
CA ASP A 143 -3.48 -0.58 -14.81
C ASP A 143 -4.73 -1.31 -14.35
N THR A 144 -5.84 -0.57 -14.29
CA THR A 144 -7.13 -1.08 -13.80
C THR A 144 -8.24 -0.76 -14.80
N LYS A 145 -9.44 -1.28 -14.54
CA LYS A 145 -10.64 -0.93 -15.30
C LYS A 145 -11.03 0.56 -15.22
N TYR A 146 -10.47 1.31 -14.27
CA TYR A 146 -10.72 2.74 -14.08
C TYR A 146 -9.61 3.62 -14.67
N GLY A 147 -8.59 3.01 -15.30
CA GLY A 147 -7.38 3.69 -15.78
C GLY A 147 -6.13 3.26 -15.01
N SER A 148 -5.02 3.95 -15.28
CA SER A 148 -3.72 3.73 -14.66
C SER A 148 -3.60 4.56 -13.37
N PHE A 149 -3.23 3.93 -12.26
CA PHE A 149 -3.11 4.57 -10.94
C PHE A 149 -1.69 4.45 -10.42
N ASP A 150 -1.10 5.56 -9.97
CA ASP A 150 0.07 5.51 -9.10
C ASP A 150 -0.39 5.17 -7.68
N ILE A 151 -0.03 3.99 -7.18
CA ILE A 151 -0.41 3.56 -5.82
C ILE A 151 0.60 4.01 -4.75
N ASN A 152 1.67 4.70 -5.14
CA ASN A 152 2.70 5.18 -4.21
C ASN A 152 2.53 6.67 -3.82
N ASN A 153 1.65 7.42 -4.51
CA ASN A 153 1.50 8.87 -4.34
C ASN A 153 0.05 9.36 -4.28
#